data_AF-A0A5C7NPZ6-F1
#
_entry.id   AF-A0A5C7NPZ6-F1
#
_cell.length_a   1.000
_cell.length_b   1.000
_cell.length_c   1.000
_cell.angle_alpha   90.00
_cell.angle_beta   90.00
_cell.angle_gamma   90.00
#
_symmetry.space_group_name_H-M   'P 1'
#
loop_
_entity.id
_entity.type
_entity.pdbx_description
1 polymer ?
#
loop_
_entity_poly.entity_id
_entity_poly.type
_entity_poly.pdbx_seq_one_letter_code
_entity_poly.pdbx_strand_id
1 'polypeptide(L)'
;MTPTDTPAAATAGDATGPRFGELLQRYLLPVGLCAAPSGDIFAHRAVLERNKQALRRWMPHYAKVHTVLATGLLTVCSGAHATEASGWLVAAAAVPTLGEVVLAITFGCIALVLRLGND
;
A
#
# COMPACT_ATOMS: atom_id res chain seq x y z
N MET A 1 35.98 0.44 47.78
CA MET A 1 34.81 -0.19 47.16
C MET A 1 34.80 0.21 45.70
N THR A 2 35.24 -0.68 44.82
CA THR A 2 35.21 -0.52 43.36
C THR A 2 33.86 -1.05 42.87
N PRO A 3 33.03 -0.26 42.15
CA PRO A 3 31.83 -0.78 41.53
C PRO A 3 32.21 -1.66 40.34
N THR A 4 31.66 -2.87 40.31
CA THR A 4 31.80 -3.85 39.24
C THR A 4 31.12 -3.34 37.98
N ASP A 5 31.89 -3.12 36.91
CA ASP A 5 31.37 -2.98 35.54
C ASP A 5 30.62 -4.27 35.18
N THR A 6 29.29 -4.22 35.30
CA THR A 6 28.42 -5.22 34.68
C THR A 6 28.33 -4.84 33.20
N PRO A 7 28.78 -5.70 32.25
CA PRO A 7 28.56 -5.41 30.85
C PRO A 7 27.06 -5.31 30.62
N ALA A 8 26.61 -4.12 30.18
CA ALA A 8 25.23 -3.90 29.79
C ALA A 8 24.86 -4.98 28.77
N ALA A 9 23.92 -5.84 29.17
CA ALA A 9 23.31 -6.80 28.28
C ALA A 9 22.90 -6.05 27.01
N ALA A 10 23.41 -6.50 25.87
CA ALA A 10 22.96 -6.04 24.58
C ALA A 10 21.43 -6.15 24.59
N THR A 11 20.75 -5.02 24.68
CA THR A 11 19.32 -4.96 24.39
C THR A 11 19.22 -5.50 22.97
N ALA A 12 18.65 -6.70 22.88
CA ALA A 12 18.18 -7.28 21.63
C ALA A 12 17.13 -6.33 21.06
N GLY A 13 17.59 -5.26 20.42
CA GLY A 13 16.82 -4.51 19.46
C GLY A 13 16.58 -5.48 18.33
N ASP A 14 15.37 -6.03 18.34
CA ASP A 14 14.82 -6.97 17.38
C ASP A 14 15.35 -6.66 15.97
N ALA A 15 16.34 -7.45 15.53
CA ALA A 15 16.84 -7.44 14.17
C ALA A 15 15.88 -8.22 13.25
N THR A 16 14.58 -8.21 13.56
CA THR A 16 13.55 -8.71 12.66
C THR A 16 13.22 -7.56 11.71
N GLY A 17 13.67 -7.69 10.46
CA GLY A 17 13.17 -6.87 9.37
C GLY A 17 11.63 -6.87 9.33
N PRO A 18 11.02 -5.90 8.62
CA PRO A 18 9.57 -5.74 8.60
C PRO A 18 8.87 -7.07 8.28
N ARG A 19 7.86 -7.42 9.07
CA ARG A 19 7.14 -8.69 8.89
C ARG A 19 6.52 -8.73 7.50
N PHE A 20 6.42 -9.90 6.88
CA PHE A 20 5.86 -10.05 5.52
C PHE A 20 4.49 -9.34 5.37
N GLY A 21 3.63 -9.40 6.39
CA GLY A 21 2.35 -8.70 6.42
C GLY A 21 2.47 -7.17 6.40
N GLU A 22 3.46 -6.60 7.08
CA GLU A 22 3.71 -5.14 7.08
C GLU A 22 4.27 -4.67 5.73
N LEU A 23 5.16 -5.47 5.14
CA LEU A 23 5.63 -5.25 3.78
C LEU A 23 4.46 -5.26 2.80
N LEU A 24 3.60 -6.28 2.89
CA LEU A 24 2.43 -6.41 2.03
C LEU A 24 1.46 -5.24 2.22
N GLN A 25 1.18 -4.83 3.45
CA GLN A 25 0.34 -3.65 3.74
C GLN A 25 0.94 -2.38 3.14
N ARG A 26 2.26 -2.19 3.22
CA ARG A 26 2.92 -1.01 2.65
C ARG A 26 2.82 -0.94 1.13
N TYR A 27 2.83 -2.09 0.45
CA TYR A 27 2.74 -2.18 -1.00
C TYR A 27 1.31 -2.23 -1.54
N LEU A 28 0.35 -2.73 -0.75
CA LEU A 28 -1.06 -2.84 -1.16
C LEU A 28 -1.92 -1.66 -0.70
N LEU A 29 -1.54 -0.95 0.36
CA LEU A 29 -2.41 0.06 0.94
C LEU A 29 -1.67 1.38 1.14
N PRO A 30 -2.35 2.52 0.94
CA PRO A 30 -1.80 3.85 1.13
C PRO A 30 -1.65 4.23 2.62
N VAL A 31 -1.41 3.25 3.50
CA VAL A 31 -1.32 3.48 4.95
C VAL A 31 -0.09 4.33 5.27
N GLY A 32 -0.32 5.47 5.92
CA GLY A 32 0.76 6.36 6.35
C GLY A 32 1.45 7.14 5.22
N LEU A 33 0.89 7.19 4.01
CA LEU A 33 1.44 7.98 2.91
C LEU A 33 1.36 9.49 3.16
N CYS A 34 0.39 9.94 3.95
CA CYS A 34 0.18 11.34 4.26
C CYS A 34 0.27 11.55 5.77
N ALA A 35 1.07 12.54 6.17
CA ALA A 35 1.05 13.04 7.53
C ALA A 35 -0.10 14.05 7.70
N ALA A 36 -0.81 13.98 8.82
CA ALA A 36 -1.73 15.05 9.20
C ALA A 36 -0.89 16.28 9.61
N PRO A 37 -1.17 17.48 9.05
CA PRO A 37 -0.47 18.69 9.45
C PRO A 37 -0.84 19.05 10.90
N SER A 38 0.16 19.36 11.71
CA SER A 38 -0.01 19.89 13.07
C SER A 38 0.88 21.12 13.27
N GLY A 39 0.37 22.15 13.95
CA GLY A 39 1.10 23.39 14.20
C GLY A 39 0.73 24.55 13.26
N ASP A 40 1.71 25.41 12.96
CA ASP A 40 1.49 26.67 12.25
C ASP A 40 1.20 26.52 10.73
N ILE A 41 0.84 27.63 10.08
CA ILE A 41 0.47 27.67 8.66
C ILE A 41 1.64 27.30 7.74
N PHE A 42 2.89 27.54 8.16
CA PHE A 42 4.08 27.21 7.36
C PHE A 42 4.38 25.71 7.40
N ALA A 43 4.26 25.10 8.59
CA ALA A 43 4.30 23.65 8.77
C ALA A 43 3.18 22.99 7.97
N HIS A 44 1.98 23.57 7.94
CA HIS A 44 0.87 23.08 7.12
C HIS A 44 1.22 23.04 5.62
N ARG A 45 1.78 24.12 5.06
CA ARG A 45 2.19 24.16 3.65
C ARG A 45 3.34 23.19 3.33
N ALA A 46 4.33 23.10 4.22
CA ALA A 46 5.46 22.17 4.03
C ALA A 46 5.02 20.69 4.08
N VAL A 47 4.09 20.35 4.97
CA VAL A 47 3.51 19.01 5.07
C VAL A 47 2.65 18.70 3.84
N LEU A 48 1.85 19.64 3.35
CA LEU A 48 1.07 19.47 2.13
C LEU A 48 1.95 19.15 0.91
N GLU A 49 3.04 19.90 0.70
CA GLU A 49 3.91 19.64 -0.45
C GLU A 49 4.68 18.32 -0.32
N ARG A 50 5.12 17.95 0.89
CA ARG A 50 5.70 16.62 1.14
C ARG A 50 4.70 15.49 0.87
N ASN A 51 3.46 15.63 1.35
CA ASN A 51 2.40 14.66 1.09
C ASN A 51 2.11 14.55 -0.40
N LYS A 52 2.03 15.69 -1.10
CA LYS A 52 1.86 15.71 -2.56
C LYS A 52 2.99 14.96 -3.25
N GLN A 53 4.26 15.23 -2.90
CA GLN A 53 5.42 14.50 -3.44
C GLN A 53 5.37 12.99 -3.16
N ALA A 54 4.99 12.60 -1.94
CA ALA A 54 4.80 11.19 -1.59
C ALA A 54 3.70 10.55 -2.45
N LEU A 55 2.54 11.21 -2.57
CA LEU A 55 1.46 10.76 -3.46
C LEU A 55 1.94 10.68 -4.92
N ARG A 56 2.72 11.67 -5.42
CA ARG A 56 3.30 11.64 -6.78
C ARG A 56 4.10 10.38 -7.03
N ARG A 57 4.94 10.02 -6.06
CA ARG A 57 5.85 8.89 -6.17
C ARG A 57 5.13 7.55 -6.10
N TRP A 58 4.15 7.43 -5.22
CA TRP A 58 3.58 6.12 -4.89
C TRP A 58 2.24 5.81 -5.56
N MET A 59 1.44 6.83 -5.91
CA MET A 59 0.11 6.60 -6.52
C MET A 59 0.15 5.79 -7.83
N PRO A 60 1.08 6.06 -8.77
CA PRO A 60 1.18 5.26 -10.00
C PRO A 60 1.53 3.79 -9.71
N HIS A 61 2.30 3.54 -8.65
CA HIS A 61 2.66 2.19 -8.23
C HIS A 61 1.43 1.43 -7.71
N TYR A 62 0.65 2.02 -6.79
CA TYR A 62 -0.57 1.39 -6.29
C TYR A 62 -1.58 1.11 -7.41
N ALA A 63 -1.83 2.09 -8.28
CA ALA A 63 -2.72 1.90 -9.43
C ALA A 63 -2.30 0.69 -10.29
N LYS A 64 -0.99 0.54 -10.55
CA LYS A 64 -0.46 -0.60 -11.31
C LYS A 64 -0.63 -1.92 -10.57
N VAL A 65 -0.30 -1.98 -9.27
CA VAL A 65 -0.43 -3.21 -8.45
C VAL A 65 -1.88 -3.70 -8.44
N HIS A 66 -2.84 -2.82 -8.15
CA HIS A 66 -4.26 -3.18 -8.13
C HIS A 66 -4.81 -3.51 -9.52
N THR A 67 -4.30 -2.90 -10.58
CA THR A 67 -4.67 -3.29 -11.96
C THR A 67 -4.19 -4.71 -12.27
N VAL A 68 -2.95 -5.06 -11.89
CA VAL A 68 -2.41 -6.41 -12.11
C VAL A 68 -3.18 -7.44 -11.28
N LEU A 69 -3.49 -7.13 -10.02
CA LEU A 69 -4.30 -8.01 -9.15
C LEU A 69 -5.72 -8.20 -9.71
N ALA A 70 -6.40 -7.11 -10.10
CA ALA A 70 -7.70 -7.18 -10.74
C ALA A 70 -7.68 -8.03 -12.01
N THR A 71 -6.67 -7.86 -12.87
CA THR A 71 -6.53 -8.62 -14.11
C THR A 71 -6.27 -10.10 -13.82
N GLY A 72 -5.40 -10.41 -12.85
CA GLY A 72 -5.12 -11.77 -12.42
C GLY A 72 -6.37 -12.47 -11.88
N LEU A 73 -7.11 -11.81 -10.99
CA LEU A 73 -8.35 -12.34 -10.43
C LEU A 73 -9.44 -12.51 -11.50
N LEU A 74 -9.57 -11.55 -12.43
CA LEU A 74 -10.50 -11.65 -13.56
C LEU A 74 -10.16 -12.83 -14.47
N THR A 75 -8.87 -13.08 -14.70
CA THR A 75 -8.39 -14.24 -15.49
C THR A 75 -8.74 -15.55 -14.79
N VAL A 76 -8.61 -15.62 -13.47
CA VAL A 76 -9.05 -16.79 -12.69
C VAL A 76 -10.57 -16.98 -12.79
N CYS A 77 -11.33 -15.89 -12.71
CA CYS A 77 -12.80 -15.94 -12.80
C CYS A 77 -13.33 -16.27 -14.21
N SER A 78 -12.55 -15.97 -15.26
CA SER A 78 -12.98 -16.09 -16.67
C SER A 78 -12.25 -17.19 -17.44
N GLY A 79 -11.28 -17.86 -16.83
CA GLY A 79 -10.46 -18.89 -17.46
C GLY A 79 -11.23 -20.20 -17.69
N ALA A 80 -10.68 -21.07 -18.54
CA ALA A 80 -11.32 -22.32 -18.96
C ALA A 80 -11.74 -23.27 -17.80
N HIS A 81 -11.07 -23.18 -16.64
CA HIS A 81 -11.41 -23.95 -15.45
C HIS A 81 -12.48 -23.31 -14.55
N ALA A 82 -12.91 -22.07 -14.84
CA ALA A 82 -13.95 -21.39 -14.06
C ALA A 82 -15.33 -22.05 -14.24
N THR A 83 -15.58 -22.69 -15.39
CA THR A 83 -16.81 -23.47 -15.65
C THR A 83 -16.82 -24.81 -14.91
N GLU A 84 -15.65 -25.29 -14.46
CA GLU A 84 -15.50 -26.50 -13.64
C GLU A 84 -15.50 -26.16 -12.14
N ALA A 85 -15.31 -24.89 -11.79
CA ALA A 85 -15.30 -24.40 -10.42
C ALA A 85 -16.72 -24.21 -9.88
N SER A 86 -16.90 -24.51 -8.60
CA SER A 86 -18.17 -24.28 -7.92
C SER A 86 -18.55 -22.79 -7.96
N GLY A 87 -19.82 -22.49 -8.25
CA GLY A 87 -20.31 -21.10 -8.37
C GLY A 87 -20.07 -20.23 -7.12
N TRP A 88 -19.97 -20.83 -5.92
CA TRP A 88 -19.61 -20.09 -4.70
C TRP A 88 -18.15 -19.62 -4.69
N LEU A 89 -17.23 -20.37 -5.30
CA LEU A 89 -15.82 -19.97 -5.44
C LEU A 89 -15.70 -18.81 -6.44
N VAL A 90 -16.44 -18.87 -7.54
CA VAL A 90 -16.49 -17.80 -8.54
C VAL A 90 -17.07 -16.52 -7.91
N ALA A 91 -18.15 -16.63 -7.14
CA ALA A 91 -18.71 -15.49 -6.40
C ALA A 91 -17.73 -14.93 -5.35
N ALA A 92 -17.02 -15.80 -4.62
CA ALA A 92 -16.02 -15.39 -3.62
C ALA A 92 -14.81 -14.70 -4.26
N ALA A 93 -14.43 -15.03 -5.50
CA ALA A 93 -13.36 -14.37 -6.25
C ALA A 93 -13.83 -13.09 -6.97
N ALA A 94 -15.11 -12.99 -7.34
CA ALA A 94 -15.67 -11.81 -7.98
C ALA A 94 -15.67 -10.58 -7.05
N VAL A 95 -15.97 -10.77 -5.76
CA VAL A 95 -15.96 -9.69 -4.75
C VAL A 95 -14.59 -8.98 -4.64
N PRO A 96 -13.47 -9.68 -4.41
CA PRO A 96 -12.15 -9.04 -4.40
C PRO A 96 -11.78 -8.48 -5.77
N THR A 97 -12.16 -9.12 -6.89
CA THR A 97 -11.92 -8.57 -8.23
C THR A 97 -12.55 -7.18 -8.38
N LEU A 98 -13.81 -7.02 -7.96
CA LEU A 98 -14.50 -5.72 -7.99
C LEU A 98 -13.78 -4.70 -7.09
N GLY A 99 -13.37 -5.10 -5.89
CA GLY A 99 -12.62 -4.25 -4.96
C GLY A 99 -11.31 -3.75 -5.56
N GLU A 100 -10.54 -4.63 -6.19
CA GLU A 100 -9.28 -4.30 -6.86
C GLU A 100 -9.49 -3.35 -8.05
N VAL A 101 -10.57 -3.53 -8.84
CA VAL A 101 -10.93 -2.61 -9.93
C VAL A 101 -11.25 -1.21 -9.38
N VAL A 102 -12.05 -1.12 -8.33
CA VAL A 102 -12.40 0.16 -7.70
C VAL A 102 -11.16 0.87 -7.15
N LEU A 103 -10.26 0.13 -6.49
CA LEU A 103 -8.99 0.67 -6.00
C LEU A 103 -8.09 1.15 -7.14
N ALA A 104 -7.95 0.37 -8.20
CA ALA A 104 -7.16 0.75 -9.38
C ALA A 104 -7.69 2.04 -10.02
N ILE A 105 -9.01 2.17 -10.20
CA ILE A 105 -9.64 3.38 -10.74
C ILE A 105 -9.41 4.56 -9.79
N THR A 106 -9.64 4.37 -8.49
CA THR A 106 -9.50 5.45 -7.49
C THR A 106 -8.06 5.98 -7.48
N PHE A 107 -7.07 5.10 -7.41
CA PHE A 107 -5.66 5.50 -7.44
C PHE A 107 -5.26 6.09 -8.78
N GLY A 108 -5.78 5.57 -9.90
CA GLY A 108 -5.58 6.14 -11.23
C GLY A 108 -6.14 7.57 -11.34
N CYS A 109 -7.35 7.82 -10.85
CA CYS A 109 -7.96 9.14 -10.80
C CYS A 109 -7.15 10.12 -9.94
N ILE A 110 -6.67 9.69 -8.77
CA ILE A 110 -5.81 10.52 -7.92
C ILE A 110 -4.49 10.84 -8.64
N ALA A 111 -3.90 9.86 -9.34
CA ALA A 111 -2.71 10.07 -10.16
C ALA A 111 -2.94 11.09 -11.29
N LEU A 112 -4.07 11.00 -11.98
CA LEU A 112 -4.44 11.93 -13.05
C LEU A 112 -4.70 13.35 -12.52
N VAL A 113 -5.52 13.50 -11.47
CA VAL A 113 -5.85 14.81 -10.86
C VAL A 113 -4.60 15.52 -10.37
N LEU A 114 -3.68 14.80 -9.75
CA LEU A 114 -2.43 15.36 -9.26
C LEU A 114 -1.37 15.55 -10.38
N ARG A 115 -1.70 15.19 -11.64
CA ARG A 115 -0.78 15.16 -12.80
C ARG A 115 0.52 14.43 -12.49
N LEU A 116 0.40 13.20 -11.99
CA LEU A 116 1.52 12.36 -11.58
C LEU A 116 1.99 11.58 -12.80
N GLY A 117 2.97 12.12 -13.53
CA GLY A 117 3.47 11.53 -14.78
C GLY A 117 3.68 12.51 -15.94
N ASN A 118 3.33 13.78 -15.77
CA ASN A 118 3.72 14.86 -16.68
C ASN A 118 4.93 15.60 -16.10
N ASP A 119 6.12 15.01 -16.24
CA ASP A 119 7.40 15.72 -16.23
C ASP A 119 8.14 15.38 -17.54
#